data_AF-A0AAW0FTC5-F1
#
_entry.id   AF-A0AAW0FTC5-F1
#
_cell.length_a   1.000
_cell.length_b   1.000
_cell.length_c   1.000
_cell.angle_alpha   90.00
_cell.angle_beta   90.00
_cell.angle_gamma   90.00
#
_symmetry.space_group_name_H-M   'P 1'
#
loop_
_entity.id
_entity.type
_entity.pdbx_description
1 polymer ?
#
loop_
_entity_poly.entity_id
_entity_poly.type
_entity_poly.pdbx_seq_one_letter_code
_entity_poly.pdbx_strand_id
1 'polypeptide(L)'
;MLSILHPKAARYWPRSLKRVVGSVQGSKNLLTNNGVATLSGNQSYVTLDFGIEIGGLISMNFDSVAPTSGVALSFTESPMFINPLASDDSSMSAINNTYDGVENLPTPLVAGFWTQPASRLRGGFRFLTYCFHLNLSGFHFQRVFGYFFASDPVFHDKDFLTKIWYAGAYTLQTNTVPLHTGRQIPFVPSPGWQNDATLGVAGPIIVDGAKRDRAVWPGDMGVAVPTQFVSTNDLLPTKNALSTMFAAIDPKTGALPESGPSTQSDRKRYLPCLDTYWSV
;
A
#
# COMPACT_ATOMS: atom_id res chain seq x y z
N MET A 1 -6.50 -8.73 21.60
CA MET A 1 -7.75 -8.04 21.20
C MET A 1 -7.39 -6.62 20.76
N LEU A 2 -7.41 -6.32 19.45
CA LEU A 2 -7.19 -4.94 18.97
C LEU A 2 -8.54 -4.21 18.97
N SER A 3 -8.60 -3.07 19.65
CA SER A 3 -9.74 -2.14 19.59
C SER A 3 -9.24 -0.81 19.06
N ILE A 4 -9.79 -0.37 17.92
CA ILE A 4 -9.53 0.95 17.33
C ILE A 4 -10.89 1.56 16.97
N LEU A 5 -11.06 2.85 17.26
CA LEU A 5 -12.29 3.63 17.12
C LEU A 5 -11.94 5.07 16.75
N HIS A 6 -12.87 5.73 16.04
CA HIS A 6 -12.90 7.18 15.79
C HIS A 6 -11.80 7.79 14.87
N PRO A 7 -12.02 9.01 14.32
CA PRO A 7 -11.58 9.35 12.97
C PRO A 7 -10.44 10.38 12.95
N LYS A 8 -9.36 10.11 13.69
CA LYS A 8 -8.09 10.86 13.55
C LYS A 8 -7.03 9.95 12.95
N ALA A 9 -6.19 10.50 12.08
CA ALA A 9 -5.19 9.74 11.32
C ALA A 9 -4.35 8.83 12.23
N ALA A 10 -4.41 7.52 11.98
CA ALA A 10 -3.72 6.54 12.80
C ALA A 10 -2.23 6.55 12.46
N ARG A 11 -1.37 6.93 13.41
CA ARG A 11 0.09 6.77 13.28
C ARG A 11 0.44 5.32 13.58
N TYR A 12 1.03 4.64 12.60
CA TYR A 12 1.49 3.27 12.76
C TYR A 12 3.01 3.24 12.96
N TRP A 13 3.46 2.40 13.89
CA TRP A 13 4.86 2.32 14.32
C TRP A 13 5.42 0.93 14.06
N PRO A 14 6.73 0.81 13.77
CA PRO A 14 7.41 -0.48 13.64
C PRO A 14 7.19 -1.37 14.87
N ARG A 15 7.01 -2.67 14.64
CA ARG A 15 6.91 -3.67 15.71
C ARG A 15 8.26 -4.32 16.02
N SER A 16 9.16 -4.41 15.04
CA SER A 16 10.51 -4.93 15.22
C SER A 16 11.50 -4.39 14.20
N LEU A 17 12.80 -4.57 14.49
CA LEU A 17 13.86 -4.41 13.50
C LEU A 17 14.00 -5.72 12.73
N LYS A 18 13.88 -5.67 11.41
CA LYS A 18 14.09 -6.83 10.53
C LYS A 18 15.54 -6.98 10.11
N ARG A 19 16.26 -5.87 9.92
CA ARG A 19 17.68 -5.84 9.54
C ARG A 19 18.34 -4.53 9.96
N VAL A 20 19.64 -4.58 10.29
CA VAL A 20 20.50 -3.42 10.57
C VAL A 20 21.86 -3.72 9.93
N VAL A 21 22.41 -2.77 9.16
CA VAL A 21 23.71 -2.92 8.46
C VAL A 21 24.47 -1.59 8.49
N GLY A 22 25.80 -1.64 8.63
CA GLY A 22 26.66 -0.46 8.67
C GLY A 22 26.71 0.23 10.03
N SER A 23 27.14 1.49 10.04
CA SER A 23 27.28 2.30 11.27
C SER A 23 25.95 2.90 11.68
N VAL A 24 25.19 2.10 12.44
CA VAL A 24 23.85 2.43 12.96
C VAL A 24 23.85 2.46 14.48
N GLN A 25 23.69 3.65 15.07
CA GLN A 25 23.52 3.83 16.51
C GLN A 25 22.04 4.02 16.86
N GLY A 26 21.58 3.56 18.03
CA GLY A 26 20.22 3.80 18.51
C GLY A 26 19.08 3.12 17.72
N SER A 27 19.37 2.19 16.79
CA SER A 27 18.37 1.58 15.89
C SER A 27 17.09 1.07 16.57
N LYS A 28 17.21 0.47 17.76
CA LYS A 28 16.05 -0.04 18.55
C LYS A 28 15.08 1.06 18.98
N ASN A 29 15.52 2.31 19.05
CA ASN A 29 14.69 3.45 19.42
C ASN A 29 13.59 3.71 18.37
N LEU A 30 13.84 3.37 17.09
CA LEU A 30 12.89 3.51 15.97
C LEU A 30 11.62 2.65 16.13
N LEU A 31 11.54 1.77 17.14
CA LEU A 31 10.34 1.05 17.53
C LEU A 31 9.43 1.86 18.48
N THR A 32 9.79 3.10 18.80
CA THR A 32 9.07 4.02 19.68
C THR A 32 8.73 5.32 18.95
N ASN A 33 7.71 6.03 19.43
CA ASN A 33 7.16 7.22 18.76
C ASN A 33 8.11 8.42 18.67
N ASN A 34 9.09 8.52 19.57
CA ASN A 34 10.01 9.66 19.71
C ASN A 34 11.48 9.21 19.68
N GLY A 35 11.78 8.04 19.13
CA GLY A 35 13.10 7.41 19.24
C GLY A 35 14.08 7.79 18.13
N VAL A 36 15.27 8.26 18.52
CA VAL A 36 16.33 8.74 17.62
C VAL A 36 17.38 7.65 17.36
N ALA A 37 17.87 7.54 16.12
CA ALA A 37 18.95 6.63 15.73
C ALA A 37 19.94 7.36 14.82
N THR A 38 21.22 7.46 15.20
CA THR A 38 22.23 8.20 14.41
C THR A 38 22.83 7.32 13.33
N LEU A 39 22.74 7.77 12.08
CA LEU A 39 23.21 7.03 10.89
C LEU A 39 24.45 7.70 10.30
N SER A 40 25.46 6.89 9.95
CA SER A 40 26.74 7.36 9.42
C SER A 40 27.38 6.35 8.46
N GLY A 41 28.28 6.83 7.58
CA GLY A 41 28.94 6.00 6.56
C GLY A 41 28.04 5.60 5.39
N ASN A 42 28.64 5.34 4.23
CA ASN A 42 27.91 4.92 3.03
C ASN A 42 27.32 3.50 3.21
N GLN A 43 26.15 3.26 2.62
CA GLN A 43 25.45 1.96 2.63
C GLN A 43 25.02 1.44 4.01
N SER A 44 25.03 2.28 5.05
CA SER A 44 24.40 1.98 6.33
C SER A 44 22.87 2.07 6.23
N TYR A 45 22.14 1.04 6.67
CA TYR A 45 20.68 1.00 6.57
C TYR A 45 19.99 0.20 7.70
N VAL A 46 18.68 0.43 7.85
CA VAL A 46 17.80 -0.31 8.75
C VAL A 46 16.54 -0.72 7.99
N THR A 47 16.12 -1.98 8.12
CA THR A 47 14.78 -2.44 7.70
C THR A 47 13.89 -2.61 8.93
N LEU A 48 12.72 -1.97 8.88
CA LEU A 48 11.68 -2.04 9.91
C LEU A 48 10.57 -2.99 9.45
N ASP A 49 9.98 -3.72 10.39
CA ASP A 49 8.81 -4.59 10.18
C ASP A 49 7.63 -4.06 11.00
N PHE A 50 6.52 -3.76 10.33
CA PHE A 50 5.28 -3.29 10.97
C PHE A 50 4.42 -4.43 11.54
N GLY A 51 4.86 -5.68 11.38
CA GLY A 51 4.20 -6.91 11.85
C GLY A 51 2.99 -7.32 11.01
N ILE A 52 2.33 -6.35 10.38
CA ILE A 52 1.25 -6.48 9.42
C ILE A 52 1.52 -5.57 8.22
N GLU A 53 0.84 -5.86 7.12
CA GLU A 53 0.78 -5.03 5.92
C GLU A 53 0.18 -3.65 6.22
N ILE A 54 0.74 -2.55 5.72
CA ILE A 54 0.21 -1.20 5.94
C ILE A 54 0.25 -0.32 4.69
N GLY A 55 -0.71 0.60 4.58
CA GLY A 55 -0.54 1.81 3.78
C GLY A 55 0.12 2.90 4.62
N GLY A 56 0.94 3.76 3.99
CA GLY A 56 1.56 4.90 4.67
C GLY A 56 1.95 6.00 3.70
N LEU A 57 1.73 7.27 4.10
CA LEU A 57 2.70 8.31 3.76
C LEU A 57 3.82 8.29 4.80
N ILE A 58 5.05 8.20 4.31
CA ILE A 58 6.24 8.28 5.15
C ILE A 58 6.43 9.71 5.62
N SER A 59 6.83 9.87 6.88
CA SER A 59 7.25 11.17 7.43
C SER A 59 8.43 10.96 8.37
N MET A 60 9.18 12.03 8.59
CA MET A 60 10.35 12.02 9.46
C MET A 60 10.73 13.40 9.97
N ASN A 61 11.42 13.42 11.11
CA ASN A 61 12.20 14.58 11.53
C ASN A 61 13.68 14.30 11.28
N PHE A 62 14.42 15.27 10.77
CA PHE A 62 15.86 15.23 10.64
C PHE A 62 16.49 16.15 11.69
N ASP A 63 17.09 15.59 12.74
CA ASP A 63 17.62 16.39 13.85
C ASP A 63 18.96 17.04 13.50
N SER A 64 19.85 16.29 12.84
CA SER A 64 21.15 16.73 12.35
C SER A 64 21.49 15.99 11.06
N VAL A 65 21.93 16.72 10.05
CA VAL A 65 22.27 16.21 8.71
C VAL A 65 23.58 16.84 8.25
N ALA A 66 24.46 16.05 7.63
CA ALA A 66 25.66 16.58 7.00
C ALA A 66 25.31 17.11 5.59
N PRO A 67 26.04 18.11 5.05
CA PRO A 67 25.77 18.63 3.70
C PRO A 67 25.85 17.60 2.58
N THR A 68 26.54 16.48 2.81
CA THR A 68 26.69 15.34 1.89
C THR A 68 25.80 14.14 2.24
N SER A 69 24.92 14.25 3.24
CA SER A 69 23.96 13.20 3.58
C SER A 69 22.91 13.05 2.48
N GLY A 70 22.66 11.81 2.07
CA GLY A 70 21.56 11.41 1.19
C GLY A 70 20.72 10.32 1.85
N VAL A 71 19.41 10.36 1.60
CA VAL A 71 18.42 9.43 2.18
C VAL A 71 17.65 8.77 1.04
N ALA A 72 17.37 7.48 1.20
CA ALA A 72 16.56 6.70 0.29
C ALA A 72 15.63 5.74 1.06
N LEU A 73 14.48 5.44 0.45
CA LEU A 73 13.43 4.56 0.97
C LEU A 73 13.20 3.39 0.00
N SER A 74 13.12 2.16 0.51
CA SER A 74 12.71 0.99 -0.29
C SER A 74 11.71 0.08 0.43
N PHE A 75 10.68 -0.33 -0.30
CA PHE A 75 9.44 -0.89 0.26
C PHE A 75 9.20 -2.33 -0.22
N THR A 76 8.61 -3.18 0.62
CA THR A 76 8.04 -4.48 0.18
C THR A 76 7.00 -5.03 1.15
N GLU A 77 6.07 -5.84 0.64
CA GLU A 77 5.10 -6.65 1.41
C GLU A 77 5.77 -7.90 2.02
N SER A 78 6.84 -8.43 1.39
CA SER A 78 7.41 -9.75 1.69
C SER A 78 8.85 -9.67 2.21
N PRO A 79 9.22 -10.47 3.25
CA PRO A 79 10.59 -10.47 3.74
C PRO A 79 11.62 -11.04 2.75
N MET A 80 11.17 -11.64 1.65
CA MET A 80 12.03 -12.18 0.58
C MET A 80 12.60 -11.10 -0.33
N PHE A 81 11.90 -9.97 -0.51
CA PHE A 81 12.30 -8.91 -1.44
C PHE A 81 12.89 -7.67 -0.72
N ILE A 82 13.36 -7.84 0.52
CA ILE A 82 14.04 -6.77 1.27
C ILE A 82 15.38 -6.46 0.62
N ASN A 83 15.42 -5.36 -0.14
CA ASN A 83 16.59 -4.87 -0.85
C ASN A 83 16.82 -3.38 -0.50
N PRO A 84 17.97 -2.96 0.04
CA PRO A 84 18.26 -1.55 0.33
C PRO A 84 18.46 -0.68 -0.92
N LEU A 85 18.56 -1.29 -2.11
CA LEU A 85 18.82 -0.62 -3.39
C LEU A 85 17.61 -0.62 -4.35
N ALA A 86 16.50 -1.28 -3.99
CA ALA A 86 15.24 -1.22 -4.73
C ALA A 86 14.05 -1.65 -3.86
N SER A 87 12.89 -1.07 -4.11
CA SER A 87 11.60 -1.61 -3.68
C SER A 87 11.25 -2.83 -4.53
N ASP A 88 10.28 -3.65 -4.08
CA ASP A 88 9.61 -4.59 -4.98
C ASP A 88 8.75 -3.84 -6.03
N ASP A 89 8.06 -4.55 -6.92
CA ASP A 89 7.36 -3.91 -8.04
C ASP A 89 5.91 -3.51 -7.70
N SER A 90 5.59 -2.22 -7.86
CA SER A 90 4.24 -1.65 -7.84
C SER A 90 3.83 -1.06 -9.19
N SER A 91 4.76 -0.50 -9.98
CA SER A 91 4.42 0.06 -11.30
C SER A 91 4.21 -1.04 -12.34
N MET A 92 5.28 -1.78 -12.66
CA MET A 92 5.36 -2.83 -13.66
C MET A 92 6.26 -3.95 -13.13
N SER A 93 5.87 -5.21 -13.35
CA SER A 93 6.69 -6.36 -12.94
C SER A 93 7.94 -6.51 -13.80
N ALA A 94 9.11 -6.63 -13.16
CA ALA A 94 10.40 -6.95 -13.77
C ALA A 94 10.92 -8.30 -13.21
N ILE A 95 11.72 -9.02 -14.01
CA ILE A 95 12.24 -10.36 -13.68
C ILE A 95 13.01 -10.38 -12.34
N ASN A 96 13.66 -9.27 -11.99
CA ASN A 96 14.46 -9.11 -10.77
C ASN A 96 13.71 -8.43 -9.61
N ASN A 97 12.45 -8.03 -9.78
CA ASN A 97 11.65 -7.28 -8.80
C ASN A 97 12.30 -5.95 -8.36
N THR A 98 12.80 -5.14 -9.31
CA THR A 98 13.41 -3.83 -9.04
C THR A 98 12.98 -2.70 -9.99
N TYR A 99 11.84 -2.80 -10.68
CA TYR A 99 11.40 -1.80 -11.66
C TYR A 99 11.26 -0.40 -11.03
N ASP A 100 10.77 -0.36 -9.80
CA ASP A 100 10.43 0.88 -9.08
C ASP A 100 11.65 1.60 -8.48
N GLY A 101 12.77 0.89 -8.28
CA GLY A 101 13.95 1.41 -7.59
C GLY A 101 13.66 1.90 -6.17
N VAL A 102 14.39 2.94 -5.72
CA VAL A 102 14.20 3.58 -4.41
C VAL A 102 13.58 4.97 -4.57
N GLU A 103 12.85 5.43 -3.56
CA GLU A 103 12.54 6.86 -3.44
C GLU A 103 13.72 7.55 -2.77
N ASN A 104 14.51 8.26 -3.57
CA ASN A 104 15.53 9.19 -3.06
C ASN A 104 14.84 10.46 -2.56
N LEU A 105 15.25 10.95 -1.40
CA LEU A 105 14.78 12.24 -0.90
C LEU A 105 15.46 13.43 -1.59
N PRO A 106 14.84 14.63 -1.56
CA PRO A 106 15.47 15.86 -2.03
C PRO A 106 16.81 16.11 -1.33
N THR A 107 17.82 16.48 -2.12
CA THR A 107 19.16 16.86 -1.62
C THR A 107 19.47 18.33 -1.97
N PRO A 108 20.23 19.06 -1.14
CA PRO A 108 20.75 18.66 0.18
C PRO A 108 19.62 18.43 1.19
N LEU A 109 19.81 17.49 2.11
CA LEU A 109 18.85 17.27 3.18
C LEU A 109 18.82 18.47 4.13
N VAL A 110 17.64 18.80 4.62
CA VAL A 110 17.41 19.93 5.53
C VAL A 110 16.91 19.38 6.87
N ALA A 111 17.40 19.95 7.97
CA ALA A 111 16.93 19.60 9.31
C ALA A 111 15.48 20.05 9.54
N GLY A 112 14.71 19.27 10.31
CA GLY A 112 13.28 19.50 10.54
C GLY A 112 12.39 18.41 9.93
N PHE A 113 11.09 18.70 9.82
CA PHE A 113 10.07 17.71 9.45
C PHE A 113 9.87 17.60 7.93
N TRP A 114 9.90 16.37 7.42
CA TRP A 114 9.62 16.00 6.03
C TRP A 114 8.45 15.02 5.96
N THR A 115 7.66 15.12 4.90
CA THR A 115 6.59 14.18 4.55
C THR A 115 6.72 13.78 3.08
N GLN A 116 6.50 12.50 2.80
CA GLN A 116 6.47 11.91 1.47
C GLN A 116 5.43 12.63 0.59
N PRO A 117 5.81 13.06 -0.63
CA PRO A 117 4.84 13.59 -1.59
C PRO A 117 3.70 12.59 -1.82
N ALA A 118 2.44 13.05 -1.81
CA ALA A 118 1.29 12.16 -1.95
C ALA A 118 1.35 11.32 -3.24
N SER A 119 1.91 11.88 -4.31
CA SER A 119 2.18 11.20 -5.58
C SER A 119 3.20 10.07 -5.50
N ARG A 120 4.09 10.08 -4.50
CA ARG A 120 5.07 9.03 -4.21
C ARG A 120 4.62 8.03 -3.16
N LEU A 121 3.38 8.13 -2.67
CA LEU A 121 2.71 7.07 -1.89
C LEU A 121 3.06 5.69 -2.44
N ARG A 122 3.55 4.79 -1.58
CA ARG A 122 3.87 3.42 -2.01
C ARG A 122 2.64 2.60 -2.37
N GLY A 123 1.54 2.83 -1.65
CA GLY A 123 0.50 1.83 -1.49
C GLY A 123 0.85 0.92 -0.30
N GLY A 124 0.60 -0.38 -0.45
CA GLY A 124 0.95 -1.41 0.53
C GLY A 124 2.45 -1.65 0.69
N PHE A 125 2.89 -1.79 1.93
CA PHE A 125 4.13 -2.45 2.34
C PHE A 125 4.04 -2.97 3.79
N ARG A 126 4.78 -4.02 4.12
CA ARG A 126 5.00 -4.50 5.50
C ARG A 126 6.42 -4.18 6.00
N PHE A 127 7.38 -4.13 5.09
CA PHE A 127 8.77 -3.85 5.37
C PHE A 127 9.17 -2.57 4.65
N LEU A 128 9.90 -1.72 5.37
CA LEU A 128 10.48 -0.51 4.80
C LEU A 128 11.93 -0.40 5.24
N THR A 129 12.82 -0.28 4.27
CA THR A 129 14.26 -0.11 4.45
C THR A 129 14.62 1.33 4.21
N TYR A 130 15.49 1.85 5.09
CA TYR A 130 15.81 3.25 5.18
C TYR A 130 17.31 3.49 5.16
N CYS A 131 17.68 4.59 4.51
CA CYS A 131 18.90 5.33 4.80
C CYS A 131 18.58 6.60 5.65
N PHE A 132 17.91 6.41 6.80
CA PHE A 132 17.56 7.35 7.91
C PHE A 132 16.52 8.43 7.54
N HIS A 133 15.91 9.25 8.40
CA HIS A 133 15.57 9.22 9.86
C HIS A 133 14.02 9.13 9.96
N LEU A 134 13.32 9.00 11.12
CA LEU A 134 11.87 8.61 11.10
C LEU A 134 10.86 9.19 12.11
N ASN A 135 9.61 9.43 11.63
CA ASN A 135 8.39 9.82 12.38
C ASN A 135 7.12 9.72 11.49
N LEU A 136 6.55 8.52 11.35
CA LEU A 136 5.61 8.16 10.26
C LEU A 136 4.18 8.74 10.39
N SER A 137 3.53 9.03 9.26
CA SER A 137 2.24 9.75 9.23
C SER A 137 1.15 9.16 8.32
N GLY A 138 0.45 8.15 8.82
CA GLY A 138 -0.99 8.03 8.61
C GLY A 138 -1.48 7.21 7.40
N PHE A 139 -2.40 6.28 7.69
CA PHE A 139 -3.56 5.94 6.87
C PHE A 139 -4.81 5.91 7.78
N HIS A 140 -6.00 5.79 7.18
CA HIS A 140 -7.26 5.61 7.91
C HIS A 140 -7.70 4.15 7.86
N PHE A 141 -7.96 3.55 9.02
CA PHE A 141 -8.50 2.18 9.14
C PHE A 141 -9.96 2.24 9.58
N GLN A 142 -10.90 1.99 8.66
CA GLN A 142 -12.32 1.92 8.99
C GLN A 142 -12.61 0.66 9.80
N ARG A 143 -13.07 0.82 11.05
CA ARG A 143 -13.23 -0.26 12.04
C ARG A 143 -13.97 -1.47 11.48
N VAL A 144 -13.41 -2.66 11.70
CA VAL A 144 -14.08 -3.95 11.43
C VAL A 144 -15.29 -4.09 12.35
N PHE A 145 -16.50 -4.10 11.79
CA PHE A 145 -17.78 -4.27 12.50
C PHE A 145 -18.26 -5.73 12.42
N GLY A 146 -17.43 -6.63 12.94
CA GLY A 146 -17.78 -8.04 13.11
C GLY A 146 -16.88 -8.70 14.14
N TYR A 147 -17.47 -9.47 15.04
CA TYR A 147 -16.75 -10.33 15.99
C TYR A 147 -16.88 -11.78 15.54
N PHE A 148 -16.09 -12.17 14.53
CA PHE A 148 -15.92 -13.59 14.24
C PHE A 148 -14.98 -14.21 15.26
N PHE A 149 -15.37 -15.38 15.77
CA PHE A 149 -14.52 -16.26 16.57
C PHE A 149 -14.93 -17.71 16.29
N ALA A 150 -14.00 -18.49 15.79
CA ALA A 150 -14.11 -19.93 15.64
C ALA A 150 -12.82 -20.57 16.16
N SER A 151 -12.98 -21.54 17.07
CA SER A 151 -11.87 -22.31 17.62
C SER A 151 -11.97 -23.77 17.18
N ASP A 152 -10.89 -24.28 16.59
CA ASP A 152 -10.74 -25.70 16.31
C ASP A 152 -9.83 -26.33 17.39
N PRO A 153 -10.34 -27.19 18.29
CA PRO A 153 -9.54 -27.76 19.36
C PRO A 153 -8.57 -28.87 18.90
N VAL A 154 -8.72 -29.37 17.67
CA VAL A 154 -7.96 -30.48 17.08
C VAL A 154 -6.85 -29.96 16.15
N PHE A 155 -7.09 -28.87 15.43
CA PHE A 155 -6.07 -28.22 14.59
C PHE A 155 -4.94 -27.62 15.45
N HIS A 156 -3.72 -27.65 14.93
CA HIS A 156 -2.51 -27.26 15.67
C HIS A 156 -2.48 -25.76 16.05
N ASP A 157 -3.15 -24.92 15.25
CA ASP A 157 -3.45 -23.53 15.60
C ASP A 157 -4.95 -23.38 15.86
N LYS A 158 -5.33 -23.37 17.14
CA LYS A 158 -6.75 -23.36 17.53
C LYS A 158 -7.53 -22.15 17.05
N ASP A 159 -6.85 -21.04 16.75
CA ASP A 159 -7.47 -19.79 16.27
C ASP A 159 -7.34 -19.63 14.75
N PHE A 160 -6.93 -20.66 14.00
CA PHE A 160 -6.62 -20.57 12.57
C PHE A 160 -7.75 -19.97 11.71
N LEU A 161 -8.98 -20.45 11.90
CA LEU A 161 -10.16 -19.90 11.19
C LEU A 161 -10.43 -18.45 11.58
N THR A 162 -10.23 -18.10 12.85
CA THR A 162 -10.35 -16.72 13.35
C THR A 162 -9.29 -15.83 12.69
N LYS A 163 -8.04 -16.30 12.58
CA LYS A 163 -6.93 -15.59 11.92
C LYS A 163 -7.18 -15.37 10.43
N ILE A 164 -7.71 -16.37 9.71
CA ILE A 164 -8.12 -16.24 8.31
C ILE A 164 -9.20 -15.15 8.16
N TRP A 165 -10.24 -15.17 9.00
CA TRP A 165 -11.33 -14.18 8.91
C TRP A 165 -10.83 -12.75 9.13
N TYR A 166 -10.03 -12.52 10.18
CA TYR A 166 -9.48 -11.17 10.43
C TYR A 166 -8.46 -10.76 9.37
N ALA A 167 -7.71 -11.70 8.75
CA ALA A 167 -6.85 -11.39 7.62
C ALA A 167 -7.66 -10.94 6.39
N GLY A 168 -8.73 -11.66 6.03
CA GLY A 168 -9.61 -11.27 4.93
C GLY A 168 -10.28 -9.92 5.15
N ALA A 169 -10.82 -9.68 6.35
CA ALA A 169 -11.37 -8.40 6.75
C ALA A 169 -10.34 -7.26 6.66
N TYR A 170 -9.08 -7.53 7.03
CA TYR A 170 -7.98 -6.57 6.97
C TYR A 170 -7.54 -6.25 5.53
N THR A 171 -7.49 -7.24 4.63
CA THR A 171 -7.18 -7.01 3.20
C THR A 171 -8.16 -6.03 2.55
N LEU A 172 -9.46 -6.14 2.85
CA LEU A 172 -10.48 -5.18 2.37
C LEU A 172 -10.28 -3.78 2.96
N GLN A 173 -9.81 -3.71 4.20
CA GLN A 173 -9.47 -2.48 4.90
C GLN A 173 -8.27 -1.78 4.26
N THR A 174 -7.21 -2.51 3.88
CA THR A 174 -6.05 -1.96 3.16
C THR A 174 -6.35 -1.63 1.71
N ASN A 175 -7.29 -2.34 1.08
CA ASN A 175 -7.77 -2.07 -0.27
C ASN A 175 -8.82 -0.93 -0.35
N THR A 176 -9.20 -0.34 0.78
CA THR A 176 -10.09 0.83 0.82
C THR A 176 -9.25 2.11 0.86
N VAL A 177 -9.21 2.86 -0.25
CA VAL A 177 -8.22 3.93 -0.48
C VAL A 177 -8.85 5.30 -0.82
N PRO A 178 -8.13 6.42 -0.63
CA PRO A 178 -8.59 7.75 -1.06
C PRO A 178 -8.63 7.90 -2.59
N LEU A 179 -9.54 8.73 -3.10
CA LEU A 179 -9.87 8.82 -4.54
C LEU A 179 -8.67 9.11 -5.47
N HIS A 180 -7.80 10.03 -5.08
CA HIS A 180 -6.66 10.49 -5.87
C HIS A 180 -5.37 9.75 -5.45
N THR A 181 -5.45 8.43 -5.38
CA THR A 181 -4.30 7.58 -5.00
C THR A 181 -4.13 6.34 -5.89
N GLY A 182 -4.75 6.32 -7.08
CA GLY A 182 -4.58 5.24 -8.05
C GLY A 182 -3.20 5.26 -8.69
N ARG A 183 -2.74 4.12 -9.19
CA ARG A 183 -1.48 4.04 -9.94
C ARG A 183 -1.61 4.78 -11.27
N GLN A 184 -0.57 5.55 -11.63
CA GLN A 184 -0.52 6.26 -12.91
C GLN A 184 -0.30 5.31 -14.10
N ILE A 185 -1.03 5.58 -15.18
CA ILE A 185 -0.81 5.00 -16.52
C ILE A 185 -0.81 6.17 -17.52
N PRO A 186 0.22 6.30 -18.40
CA PRO A 186 1.40 5.45 -18.53
C PRO A 186 2.28 5.45 -17.27
N PHE A 187 2.95 4.33 -17.03
CA PHE A 187 3.82 4.15 -15.86
C PHE A 187 5.01 5.13 -15.91
N VAL A 188 5.52 5.49 -14.73
CA VAL A 188 6.82 6.15 -14.61
C VAL A 188 7.89 5.24 -15.21
N PRO A 189 8.74 5.71 -16.15
CA PRO A 189 9.84 4.92 -16.67
C PRO A 189 10.79 4.50 -15.54
N SER A 190 11.21 3.22 -15.54
CA SER A 190 12.12 2.69 -14.51
C SER A 190 13.43 3.50 -14.41
N PRO A 191 13.89 3.87 -13.20
CA PRO A 191 13.31 3.56 -11.89
C PRO A 191 12.26 4.57 -11.41
N GLY A 192 11.06 4.09 -11.06
CA GLY A 192 10.09 4.89 -10.30
C GLY A 192 8.66 4.34 -10.29
N TRP A 193 7.83 4.98 -9.48
CA TRP A 193 6.37 4.80 -9.41
C TRP A 193 5.69 6.16 -9.18
N GLN A 194 4.38 6.22 -9.45
CA GLN A 194 3.53 7.36 -9.09
C GLN A 194 2.09 6.89 -8.86
N ASN A 195 1.50 7.30 -7.73
CA ASN A 195 0.21 6.82 -7.21
C ASN A 195 -0.71 8.00 -6.84
N ASP A 196 -0.95 8.94 -7.76
CA ASP A 196 -1.90 10.06 -7.65
C ASP A 196 -2.98 10.10 -8.74
N ALA A 197 -3.15 9.00 -9.50
CA ALA A 197 -4.23 8.91 -10.48
C ALA A 197 -5.61 8.93 -9.79
N THR A 198 -6.61 9.46 -10.49
CA THR A 198 -7.98 9.50 -9.98
C THR A 198 -8.68 8.17 -10.27
N LEU A 199 -9.05 7.46 -9.20
CA LEU A 199 -9.61 6.11 -9.24
C LEU A 199 -11.05 6.02 -9.75
N GLY A 200 -11.78 7.13 -9.80
CA GLY A 200 -13.21 7.13 -10.12
C GLY A 200 -13.93 8.44 -9.84
N VAL A 201 -15.25 8.36 -9.63
CA VAL A 201 -16.13 9.54 -9.46
C VAL A 201 -16.34 9.97 -8.01
N ALA A 202 -16.02 9.13 -7.02
CA ALA A 202 -16.22 9.40 -5.60
C ALA A 202 -15.25 8.59 -4.72
N GLY A 203 -14.94 9.09 -3.52
CA GLY A 203 -14.05 8.43 -2.54
C GLY A 203 -14.65 8.38 -1.12
N PRO A 204 -14.14 7.52 -0.21
CA PRO A 204 -13.14 6.47 -0.44
C PRO A 204 -13.66 5.40 -1.41
N ILE A 205 -12.78 4.58 -1.95
CA ILE A 205 -13.10 3.61 -3.02
C ILE A 205 -12.33 2.30 -2.79
N ILE A 206 -12.93 1.16 -3.14
CA ILE A 206 -12.27 -0.14 -3.04
C ILE A 206 -11.48 -0.45 -4.33
N VAL A 207 -10.28 -0.99 -4.17
CA VAL A 207 -9.41 -1.45 -5.26
C VAL A 207 -9.08 -2.95 -5.14
N ASP A 208 -8.52 -3.50 -6.20
CA ASP A 208 -7.97 -4.86 -6.30
C ASP A 208 -6.84 -5.16 -5.30
N GLY A 209 -5.91 -4.20 -5.12
CA GLY A 209 -4.72 -4.41 -4.30
C GLY A 209 -4.10 -3.12 -3.77
N ALA A 210 -3.74 -3.15 -2.49
CA ALA A 210 -3.17 -2.00 -1.79
C ALA A 210 -1.84 -1.52 -2.37
N LYS A 211 -0.95 -2.39 -2.88
CA LYS A 211 0.29 -2.00 -3.55
C LYS A 211 0.11 -1.77 -5.05
N ARG A 212 -0.50 -2.73 -5.73
CA ARG A 212 -0.71 -2.82 -7.18
C ARG A 212 -1.93 -3.72 -7.42
N ASP A 213 -2.75 -3.55 -8.46
CA ASP A 213 -2.73 -2.54 -9.53
C ASP A 213 -3.33 -1.18 -9.14
N ARG A 214 -3.95 -1.09 -7.95
CA ARG A 214 -4.60 0.12 -7.41
C ARG A 214 -5.62 0.69 -8.39
N ALA A 215 -6.61 -0.13 -8.72
CA ALA A 215 -7.75 0.23 -9.57
C ALA A 215 -9.05 -0.48 -9.13
N VAL A 216 -10.21 0.05 -9.56
CA VAL A 216 -11.49 -0.65 -9.39
C VAL A 216 -11.54 -1.82 -10.37
N TRP A 217 -11.78 -3.03 -9.89
CA TRP A 217 -12.02 -4.21 -10.73
C TRP A 217 -13.37 -4.86 -10.36
N PRO A 218 -14.34 -5.00 -11.30
CA PRO A 218 -15.65 -5.58 -11.01
C PRO A 218 -15.60 -7.07 -10.64
N GLY A 219 -14.65 -7.83 -11.18
CA GLY A 219 -14.45 -9.24 -10.84
C GLY A 219 -14.13 -9.41 -9.36
N ASP A 220 -13.12 -8.68 -8.89
CA ASP A 220 -12.70 -8.62 -7.49
C ASP A 220 -13.83 -8.17 -6.56
N MET A 221 -14.63 -7.17 -6.97
CA MET A 221 -15.83 -6.76 -6.22
C MET A 221 -16.82 -7.90 -6.00
N GLY A 222 -16.93 -8.86 -6.92
CA GLY A 222 -17.79 -10.05 -6.77
C GLY A 222 -17.43 -10.93 -5.56
N VAL A 223 -16.16 -10.95 -5.15
CA VAL A 223 -15.65 -11.71 -3.99
C VAL A 223 -15.46 -10.81 -2.76
N ALA A 224 -15.00 -9.57 -2.98
CA ALA A 224 -14.71 -8.60 -1.94
C ALA A 224 -16.00 -8.12 -1.24
N VAL A 225 -17.06 -7.81 -1.98
CA VAL A 225 -18.27 -7.15 -1.42
C VAL A 225 -19.04 -8.01 -0.43
N PRO A 226 -19.30 -9.32 -0.66
CA PRO A 226 -19.91 -10.18 0.35
C PRO A 226 -19.07 -10.23 1.64
N THR A 227 -17.76 -10.29 1.50
CA THR A 227 -16.80 -10.30 2.63
C THR A 227 -16.78 -8.95 3.36
N GLN A 228 -16.87 -7.84 2.63
CA GLN A 228 -16.93 -6.46 3.16
C GLN A 228 -18.19 -6.25 3.98
N PHE A 229 -19.35 -6.69 3.46
CA PHE A 229 -20.63 -6.62 4.14
C PHE A 229 -20.62 -7.34 5.50
N VAL A 230 -20.09 -8.56 5.58
CA VAL A 230 -20.09 -9.36 6.83
C VAL A 230 -18.96 -9.03 7.80
N SER A 231 -17.96 -8.22 7.42
CA SER A 231 -16.78 -7.94 8.25
C SER A 231 -16.60 -6.47 8.64
N THR A 232 -16.70 -5.53 7.70
CA THR A 232 -16.61 -4.08 7.99
C THR A 232 -17.98 -3.41 7.97
N ASN A 233 -18.94 -3.99 7.24
CA ASN A 233 -20.21 -3.36 6.83
C ASN A 233 -20.03 -1.95 6.24
N ASP A 234 -18.84 -1.65 5.70
CA ASP A 234 -18.52 -0.39 5.05
C ASP A 234 -18.77 -0.51 3.55
N LEU A 235 -20.01 -0.24 3.14
CA LEU A 235 -20.41 -0.31 1.73
C LEU A 235 -20.22 1.02 0.97
N LEU A 236 -19.66 2.06 1.60
CA LEU A 236 -19.38 3.33 0.91
C LEU A 236 -18.29 3.19 -0.18
N PRO A 237 -17.14 2.52 0.07
CA PRO A 237 -16.14 2.25 -0.96
C PRO A 237 -16.70 1.42 -2.11
N THR A 238 -17.54 0.42 -1.80
CA THR A 238 -18.25 -0.41 -2.78
C THR A 238 -19.18 0.43 -3.65
N LYS A 239 -20.02 1.28 -3.03
CA LYS A 239 -20.96 2.15 -3.74
C LYS A 239 -20.22 3.10 -4.68
N ASN A 240 -19.10 3.67 -4.24
CA ASN A 240 -18.30 4.60 -5.03
C ASN A 240 -17.58 3.89 -6.20
N ALA A 241 -17.12 2.66 -5.99
CA ALA A 241 -16.55 1.82 -7.04
C ALA A 241 -17.61 1.43 -8.09
N LEU A 242 -18.78 0.93 -7.68
CA LEU A 242 -19.90 0.64 -8.58
C LEU A 242 -20.37 1.89 -9.34
N SER A 243 -20.48 3.05 -8.66
CA SER A 243 -20.84 4.32 -9.29
C SER A 243 -19.83 4.74 -10.35
N THR A 244 -18.55 4.43 -10.15
CA THR A 244 -17.48 4.67 -11.14
C THR A 244 -17.65 3.76 -12.35
N MET A 245 -17.99 2.48 -12.16
CA MET A 245 -18.23 1.55 -13.27
C MET A 245 -19.46 1.96 -14.09
N PHE A 246 -20.57 2.32 -13.45
CA PHE A 246 -21.79 2.78 -14.13
C PHE A 246 -21.61 4.14 -14.82
N ALA A 247 -20.77 5.04 -14.29
CA ALA A 247 -20.43 6.30 -14.96
C ALA A 247 -19.60 6.11 -16.25
N ALA A 248 -18.99 4.94 -16.44
CA ALA A 248 -18.17 4.57 -17.59
C ALA A 248 -18.79 3.45 -18.45
N ILE A 249 -20.07 3.13 -18.26
CA ILE A 249 -20.81 2.13 -19.06
C ILE A 249 -20.87 2.55 -20.54
N ASP A 250 -20.73 1.60 -21.46
CA ASP A 250 -20.93 1.85 -22.89
C ASP A 250 -22.43 2.11 -23.16
N PRO A 251 -22.83 3.31 -23.63
CA PRO A 251 -24.23 3.66 -23.85
C PRO A 251 -24.86 2.97 -25.08
N LYS A 252 -24.08 2.21 -25.87
CA LYS A 252 -24.58 1.44 -27.03
C LYS A 252 -24.76 -0.03 -26.72
N THR A 253 -23.83 -0.63 -25.96
CA THR A 253 -23.85 -2.08 -25.66
C THR A 253 -24.34 -2.41 -24.25
N GLY A 254 -24.35 -1.44 -23.33
CA GLY A 254 -24.61 -1.67 -21.91
C GLY A 254 -23.46 -2.36 -21.17
N ALA A 255 -22.30 -2.56 -21.80
CA ALA A 255 -21.15 -3.18 -21.17
C ALA A 255 -20.51 -2.24 -20.14
N LEU A 256 -20.23 -2.76 -18.93
CA LEU A 256 -19.31 -2.13 -17.99
C LEU A 256 -17.87 -2.34 -18.49
N PRO A 257 -16.96 -1.36 -18.31
CA PRO A 257 -15.56 -1.57 -18.66
C PRO A 257 -14.89 -2.59 -17.72
N GLU A 258 -13.82 -3.22 -18.20
CA GLU A 258 -13.03 -4.23 -17.48
C GLU A 258 -12.53 -3.75 -16.11
N SER A 259 -12.14 -2.47 -16.00
CA SER A 259 -11.64 -1.86 -14.77
C SER A 259 -11.82 -0.34 -14.77
N GLY A 260 -11.56 0.29 -13.62
CA GLY A 260 -11.69 1.73 -13.41
C GLY A 260 -10.72 2.58 -14.25
N PRO A 261 -10.92 3.92 -14.27
CA PRO A 261 -10.22 4.82 -15.19
C PRO A 261 -8.70 4.80 -15.06
N SER A 262 -8.12 4.55 -13.88
CA SER A 262 -6.66 4.50 -13.69
C SER A 262 -5.96 3.35 -14.42
N THR A 263 -6.66 2.26 -14.73
CA THR A 263 -6.14 1.13 -15.52
C THR A 263 -6.56 1.18 -17.00
N GLN A 264 -7.36 2.17 -17.39
CA GLN A 264 -7.71 2.41 -18.78
C GLN A 264 -6.62 3.24 -19.47
N SER A 265 -5.58 2.55 -19.95
CA SER A 265 -4.80 3.07 -21.09
C SER A 265 -5.73 3.37 -22.27
N ASP A 266 -5.32 4.29 -23.16
CA ASP A 266 -6.12 4.85 -24.24
C ASP A 266 -6.47 3.78 -25.33
N ARG A 267 -7.39 2.86 -24.99
CA ARG A 267 -7.78 1.66 -25.77
C ARG A 267 -8.68 1.99 -26.98
N LYS A 268 -8.39 3.12 -27.64
CA LYS A 268 -8.76 3.38 -29.05
C LYS A 268 -7.99 2.52 -30.04
N ARG A 269 -7.11 1.62 -29.57
CA ARG A 269 -6.62 0.47 -30.34
C ARG A 269 -7.37 -0.79 -29.92
N TYR A 270 -8.14 -1.31 -30.88
CA TYR A 270 -8.83 -2.60 -30.83
C TYR A 270 -7.95 -3.73 -30.30
N LEU A 271 -8.53 -4.63 -29.50
CA LEU A 271 -7.95 -5.92 -29.11
C LEU A 271 -8.82 -7.04 -29.71
N PRO A 272 -8.50 -7.58 -30.91
CA PRO A 272 -9.36 -8.55 -31.61
C PRO A 272 -9.29 -9.99 -31.06
N CYS A 273 -8.82 -10.19 -29.82
CA CYS A 273 -8.28 -11.48 -29.35
C CYS A 273 -8.98 -12.05 -28.11
N LEU A 274 -10.25 -11.71 -27.86
CA LEU A 274 -11.05 -12.29 -26.77
C LEU A 274 -12.33 -13.01 -27.23
N ASP A 275 -12.69 -12.94 -28.50
CA ASP A 275 -13.97 -13.48 -29.04
C ASP A 275 -14.00 -15.01 -29.24
N THR A 276 -12.95 -15.76 -28.84
CA THR A 276 -12.74 -17.16 -29.25
C THR A 276 -12.84 -18.22 -28.13
N TYR A 277 -13.30 -17.87 -26.93
CA TYR A 277 -13.32 -18.82 -25.78
C TYR A 277 -14.68 -19.04 -25.08
N TRP A 278 -15.77 -18.42 -25.52
CA TRP A 278 -17.11 -18.62 -24.92
C TRP A 278 -18.25 -18.78 -25.95
N SER A 279 -18.03 -19.59 -26.98
CA SER A 279 -19.10 -20.08 -27.87
C SER A 279 -19.39 -21.56 -27.62
N VAL A 280 -20.63 -21.85 -27.22
CA VAL A 280 -21.29 -23.17 -27.32
C VAL A 280 -22.50 -23.00 -28.23
#